data_AF-A0A9P3B7X7-F1
#
_entry.id   AF-A0A9P3B7X7-F1
#
_cell.length_a   1.000
_cell.length_b   1.000
_cell.length_c   1.000
_cell.angle_alpha   90.00
_cell.angle_beta   90.00
_cell.angle_gamma   90.00
#
_symmetry.space_group_name_H-M   'P 1'
#
loop_
_entity.id
_entity.type
_entity.pdbx_description
1 polymer ?
#
loop_
_entity_poly.entity_id
_entity_poly.type
_entity_poly.pdbx_seq_one_letter_code
_entity_poly.pdbx_strand_id
1 'polypeptide(L)' 'MQAITQLPTHPLPLEKPSPSKIITDNAGKDSYTWKLTESERSHIADMLNIKYRKPQFPCMVML' A
#
# COMPACT_ATOMS: atom_id res chain seq x y z
N MET A 1 -6.88 -23.91 -19.61
CA MET A 1 -6.50 -22.73 -18.81
C MET A 1 -5.27 -22.14 -19.45
N GLN A 2 -5.36 -20.94 -20.04
CA GLN A 2 -4.19 -20.28 -20.62
C GLN A 2 -3.34 -19.74 -19.46
N ALA A 3 -2.10 -20.20 -19.34
CA ALA A 3 -1.16 -19.67 -18.37
C ALA A 3 -0.70 -18.29 -18.84
N ILE A 4 -1.01 -17.25 -18.06
CA ILE A 4 -0.51 -15.90 -18.29
C ILE A 4 0.95 -15.90 -17.84
N THR A 5 1.86 -16.32 -18.72
CA THR A 5 3.29 -16.54 -18.39
C THR A 5 4.13 -15.27 -18.38
N GLN A 6 3.56 -14.13 -18.78
CA GLN A 6 4.29 -12.85 -18.89
C GLN A 6 3.46 -11.72 -18.28
N LEU A 7 3.35 -11.72 -16.95
CA LEU A 7 2.99 -10.50 -16.23
C LEU A 7 4.24 -9.62 -16.11
N PRO A 8 4.12 -8.30 -16.33
CA PRO A 8 5.22 -7.37 -16.08
C PRO A 8 5.73 -7.56 -14.65
N THR A 9 7.01 -7.92 -14.52
CA THR A 9 7.65 -8.03 -13.21
C THR A 9 8.08 -6.65 -12.75
N HIS A 10 7.70 -6.29 -11.53
CA HIS A 10 8.13 -5.03 -10.94
C HIS A 10 9.64 -5.10 -10.68
N PRO A 11 10.46 -4.18 -11.23
CA PRO A 11 11.92 -4.28 -11.17
C PRO A 11 12.48 -3.91 -9.79
N LEU A 12 11.69 -3.28 -8.92
CA LEU A 12 12.12 -2.90 -7.58
C LEU A 12 11.84 -4.02 -6.58
N PRO A 13 12.74 -4.25 -5.61
CA PRO A 13 12.52 -5.21 -4.54
C PRO A 13 11.27 -4.82 -3.74
N LEU A 14 10.31 -5.74 -3.66
CA LEU A 14 9.15 -5.59 -2.79
C LEU A 14 9.60 -5.92 -1.37
N GLU A 15 9.57 -4.92 -0.49
CA GLU A 15 9.78 -5.14 0.93
C GLU A 15 8.69 -6.06 1.48
N LYS A 16 9.02 -6.84 2.52
CA LYS A 16 8.02 -7.66 3.20
C LYS A 16 6.99 -6.72 3.85
N PRO A 17 5.70 -6.80 3.48
CA PRO A 17 4.69 -5.92 4.04
C PRO A 17 4.52 -6.19 5.53
N SER A 18 4.17 -5.13 6.26
CA SER A 18 3.78 -5.27 7.66
C SER A 18 2.49 -6.09 7.78
N PRO A 19 2.32 -6.89 8.84
CA PRO A 19 1.09 -7.64 9.06
C PRO A 19 -0.11 -6.69 9.20
N SER A 20 -1.26 -7.12 8.67
CA SER A 20 -2.53 -6.42 8.80
C SER A 20 -2.99 -6.37 10.25
N LYS A 21 -3.74 -5.33 10.61
CA LYS A 21 -4.43 -5.26 11.91
C LYS A 21 -5.92 -5.05 11.70
N ILE A 22 -6.72 -5.62 12.59
CA ILE A 22 -8.15 -5.31 12.69
C ILE A 22 -8.27 -4.10 13.62
N ILE A 23 -9.03 -3.10 13.18
CA ILE A 23 -9.37 -1.90 13.93
C ILE A 23 -10.90 -1.75 13.90
N THR A 24 -11.45 -1.02 14.86
CA THR A 24 -12.86 -0.61 14.82
C THR A 24 -12.95 0.75 14.14
N ASP A 25 -13.82 0.89 13.15
CA ASP A 25 -14.08 2.16 12.47
C ASP A 25 -14.92 3.11 13.35
N ASN A 26 -15.14 4.34 12.86
CA ASN A 26 -15.96 5.34 13.55
C ASN A 26 -17.44 4.94 13.64
N ALA A 27 -17.88 3.92 12.90
CA ALA A 27 -19.23 3.37 12.93
C ALA A 27 -19.35 2.14 13.84
N GLY A 28 -18.29 1.75 14.56
CA GLY A 28 -18.28 0.60 15.45
C GLY A 28 -18.13 -0.76 14.74
N LYS A 29 -17.71 -0.78 13.47
CA LYS A 29 -17.53 -2.00 12.68
C LYS A 29 -16.07 -2.39 12.56
N ASP A 30 -15.83 -3.70 12.43
CA ASP A 30 -14.51 -4.23 12.16
C ASP A 30 -14.02 -3.80 10.79
N SER A 31 -12.82 -3.24 10.75
CA SER A 31 -12.12 -2.76 9.57
C SER A 31 -10.67 -3.26 9.57
N TYR A 32 -10.08 -3.36 8.39
CA TYR A 32 -8.70 -3.82 8.23
C TYR A 32 -7.79 -2.65 7.90
N THR A 33 -6.66 -2.55 8.58
CA THR A 33 -5.61 -1.58 8.24
C THR A 33 -4.37 -2.26 7.67
N TRP A 34 -3.88 -1.72 6.56
CA TRP A 34 -2.62 -2.08 5.95
C TRP A 34 -1.68 -0.88 5.92
N LYS A 35 -0.48 -1.06 6.45
CA LYS A 35 0.56 -0.03 6.40
C LYS A 35 1.39 -0.22 5.14
N LEU A 36 1.24 0.70 4.20
CA LEU A 36 2.10 0.78 3.02
C LEU A 36 3.54 1.16 3.43
N THR A 37 4.52 0.58 2.76
CA THR A 37 5.93 0.98 2.85
C THR A 37 6.18 2.28 2.09
N GLU A 38 7.39 2.85 2.24
CA GLU A 38 7.76 4.06 1.51
C GLU A 38 7.84 3.81 0.00
N SER A 39 8.43 2.69 -0.40
CA SER A 39 8.55 2.27 -1.80
C SER A 39 7.18 2.07 -2.45
N GLU A 40 6.24 1.43 -1.75
CA GLU A 40 4.86 1.26 -2.25
C GLU A 40 4.13 2.60 -2.41
N ARG A 41 4.26 3.51 -1.43
CA ARG A 41 3.65 4.85 -1.54
C ARG A 41 4.24 5.65 -2.69
N SER A 42 5.56 5.59 -2.90
CA SER A 42 6.23 6.26 -4.02
C SER A 42 5.75 5.70 -5.35
N HIS A 43 5.70 4.36 -5.47
CA HIS A 43 5.25 3.71 -6.69
C HIS A 43 3.79 4.06 -7.05
N ILE A 44 2.89 4.06 -6.06
CA ILE A 44 1.50 4.48 -6.25
C ILE A 44 1.42 5.95 -6.67
N ALA A 45 2.25 6.82 -6.09
CA ALA A 45 2.29 8.22 -6.48
C ALA A 45 2.73 8.41 -7.93
N ASP A 46 3.74 7.65 -8.38
CA ASP A 46 4.18 7.64 -9.77
C ASP A 46 3.07 7.14 -10.72
N MET A 47 2.37 6.06 -10.35
CA MET A 47 1.23 5.55 -11.14
C MET A 47 0.08 6.56 -11.25
N LEU A 48 -0.19 7.31 -10.19
CA LEU A 48 -1.25 8.32 -10.15
C LEU A 48 -0.79 9.69 -10.68
N ASN A 49 0.47 9.81 -11.10
CA ASN A 49 1.10 11.06 -11.53
C ASN A 49 0.95 12.20 -10.49
N ILE A 50 1.11 11.86 -9.21
CA ILE A 50 1.09 12.81 -8.10
C ILE A 50 2.48 12.92 -7.48
N LYS A 51 2.84 14.11 -6.97
CA LYS A 51 4.12 14.29 -6.29
C LYS A 51 4.09 13.60 -4.92
N TYR A 52 4.87 12.54 -4.76
CA TYR A 52 5.13 11.99 -3.43
C TYR A 52 5.97 12.96 -2.60
N ARG A 53 5.44 13.40 -1.46
CA ARG A 53 6.24 14.04 -0.41
C ARG A 53 6.28 13.09 0.77
N LYS A 54 7.48 12.70 1.18
CA LYS A 54 7.67 11.88 2.38
C LYS A 54 7.05 12.61 3.57
N PRO A 55 6.00 12.06 4.21
CA PRO A 55 5.35 12.78 5.30
C PRO A 55 6.26 12.74 6.54
N GLN A 56 6.37 13.88 7.23
CA GLN A 56 7.15 14.04 8.47
C GLN A 56 6.65 13.11 9.59
N PHE A 57 5.39 12.66 9.49
CA PHE A 57 4.73 11.70 10.37
C PHE A 57 4.11 10.58 9.53
N PRO A 58 4.16 9.30 9.97
CA PRO A 58 3.53 8.23 9.23
C PRO A 58 2.02 8.47 9.15
N CYS A 59 1.51 8.80 7.96
CA CYS A 59 0.08 8.90 7.71
C CYS A 59 -0.55 7.53 7.99
N MET A 60 -1.24 7.43 9.11
CA MET A 60 -2.18 6.37 9.40
C MET A 60 -3.42 6.66 8.56
N VAL A 61 -3.55 5.98 7.42
CA VAL A 61 -4.75 6.09 6.59
C VAL A 61 -5.86 5.36 7.36
N MET A 62 -6.67 6.11 8.09
CA MET A 62 -8.00 5.68 8.52
C MET A 62 -8.94 5.93 7.34
N LEU A 63 -9.27 4.88 6.60
CA LEU A 63 -10.44 4.81 5.74
C LEU A 63 -11.63 4.35 6.58
#